data_AF-A0A7S4EYC1-F1
#
_entry.id   AF-A0A7S4EYC1-F1
#
_cell.length_a   1.000
_cell.length_b   1.000
_cell.length_c   1.000
_cell.angle_alpha   90.00
_cell.angle_beta   90.00
_cell.angle_gamma   90.00
#
_symmetry.space_group_name_H-M   'P 1'
#
loop_
_entity.id
_entity.type
_entity.pdbx_description
1 polymer ?
#
loop_
_entity_poly.entity_id
_entity_poly.type
_entity_poly.pdbx_seq_one_letter_code
_entity_poly.pdbx_strand_id
1 'polypeptide(L)'
;AAAAAAGCSSAVMAALFSVWIRSMKHPTLIFKQTEENTQLLVAMPLLWRSYIPNLLSWNAHLASLFGYMRLPARGYSRPPRSERITVSDGATVSLVWSRPELPSDGTPVVIMLPGINNDASMPYIQHLMRLGEEEGL
;
A
#
# COMPACT_ATOMS: atom_id res chain seq x y z
N ALA A 1 2.59 12.99 -42.05
CA ALA A 1 1.54 12.07 -41.55
C ALA A 1 1.82 11.53 -40.14
N ALA A 2 3.02 11.02 -39.83
CA ALA A 2 3.35 10.46 -38.51
C ALA A 2 3.28 11.45 -37.33
N ALA A 3 3.67 12.72 -37.52
CA ALA A 3 3.63 13.75 -36.47
C ALA A 3 2.21 14.13 -36.02
N ALA A 4 1.23 14.09 -36.93
CA ALA A 4 -0.18 14.39 -36.61
C ALA A 4 -0.84 13.25 -35.81
N ALA A 5 -0.48 12.00 -36.11
CA ALA A 5 -0.96 10.82 -35.37
C ALA A 5 -0.41 10.78 -33.93
N ALA A 6 0.84 11.22 -33.70
CA ALA A 6 1.46 11.31 -32.37
C ALA A 6 0.92 12.49 -31.53
N GLY A 7 0.51 13.59 -32.17
CA GLY A 7 -0.13 14.72 -31.50
C GLY A 7 -1.56 14.39 -31.02
N CYS A 8 -2.34 13.68 -31.84
CA CYS A 8 -3.68 13.26 -31.46
C CYS A 8 -3.69 12.25 -30.29
N SER A 9 -2.74 11.32 -30.25
CA SER A 9 -2.67 10.32 -29.17
C SER A 9 -2.28 10.94 -27.82
N SER A 10 -1.34 11.89 -27.81
CA SER A 10 -0.93 12.57 -26.57
C SER A 10 -2.03 13.49 -26.01
N ALA A 11 -2.75 14.22 -26.87
CA ALA A 11 -3.88 15.05 -26.46
C ALA A 11 -5.04 14.22 -25.86
N VAL A 12 -5.35 13.07 -26.47
CA VAL A 12 -6.37 12.14 -25.95
C VAL A 12 -5.94 11.58 -24.60
N MET A 13 -4.68 11.14 -24.46
CA MET A 13 -4.16 10.64 -23.18
C MET A 13 -4.19 11.71 -22.09
N ALA A 14 -3.83 12.96 -22.40
CA ALA A 14 -3.90 14.07 -21.45
C ALA A 14 -5.35 14.40 -21.03
N ALA A 15 -6.31 14.33 -21.96
CA ALA A 15 -7.72 14.52 -21.67
C ALA A 15 -8.27 13.41 -20.77
N LEU A 16 -7.96 12.14 -21.08
CA LEU A 16 -8.35 10.99 -20.25
C LEU A 16 -7.74 11.07 -18.85
N PHE A 17 -6.46 11.42 -18.75
CA PHE A 17 -5.79 11.61 -17.46
C PHE A 17 -6.42 12.75 -16.64
N SER A 18 -6.79 13.85 -17.29
CA SER A 18 -7.45 14.99 -16.64
C SER A 18 -8.85 14.63 -16.14
N VAL A 19 -9.63 13.88 -16.93
CA VAL A 19 -10.95 13.38 -16.51
C VAL A 19 -10.81 12.40 -15.35
N TRP A 20 -9.81 11.51 -15.40
CA TRP A 20 -9.52 10.57 -14.32
C TRP A 20 -9.16 11.29 -13.02
N ILE A 21 -8.27 12.27 -13.04
CA ILE A 21 -7.93 13.09 -11.86
C ILE A 21 -9.16 13.80 -11.30
N ARG A 22 -9.98 14.41 -12.16
CA ARG A 22 -11.21 15.12 -11.71
C ARG A 22 -12.27 14.17 -11.14
N SER A 23 -12.24 12.90 -11.51
CA SER A 23 -13.18 11.88 -11.04
C SER A 23 -12.73 11.22 -9.73
N MET A 24 -11.48 11.41 -9.31
CA MET A 24 -10.99 10.90 -8.03
C MET A 24 -11.66 11.65 -6.88
N LYS A 25 -12.44 10.93 -6.07
CA LYS A 25 -13.05 11.47 -4.85
C LYS A 25 -11.98 11.72 -3.81
N HIS A 26 -12.12 12.80 -3.04
CA HIS A 26 -11.27 13.01 -1.87
C HIS A 26 -11.41 11.83 -0.90
N PRO A 27 -10.30 11.27 -0.39
CA PRO A 27 -10.36 10.21 0.60
C PRO A 27 -11.11 10.73 1.83
N THR A 28 -12.10 9.95 2.28
CA THR A 28 -12.84 10.27 3.50
C THR A 28 -12.15 9.58 4.66
N LEU A 29 -11.68 10.35 5.64
CA LEU A 29 -11.10 9.80 6.86
C LEU A 29 -12.23 9.29 7.75
N ILE A 30 -12.23 7.98 8.04
CA ILE A 30 -13.19 7.35 8.95
C ILE A 30 -12.43 6.95 10.21
N PHE A 31 -12.85 7.47 11.35
CA PHE A 31 -12.26 7.16 12.64
C PHE A 31 -13.31 7.33 13.75
N LYS A 32 -13.07 6.70 14.90
CA LYS A 32 -13.89 6.89 16.09
C LYS A 32 -13.61 8.28 16.67
N GLN A 33 -14.65 9.11 16.81
CA GLN A 33 -14.52 10.46 17.39
C GLN A 33 -14.29 10.39 18.91
N THR A 34 -13.04 10.12 19.29
CA THR A 34 -12.54 10.25 20.66
C THR A 34 -11.62 11.46 20.76
N GLU A 35 -11.44 11.99 21.97
CA GLU A 35 -10.51 13.10 22.24
C GLU A 35 -9.08 12.73 21.82
N GLU A 36 -8.64 11.53 22.18
CA GLU A 36 -7.32 10.99 21.81
C GLU A 36 -7.11 10.95 20.29
N ASN A 37 -8.08 10.40 19.54
CA ASN A 37 -7.98 10.34 18.08
C ASN A 37 -7.98 11.74 17.47
N THR A 38 -8.76 12.66 18.02
CA THR A 38 -8.81 14.04 17.55
C THR A 38 -7.46 14.74 17.74
N GLN A 39 -6.83 14.56 18.91
CA GLN A 39 -5.49 15.08 19.19
C GLN A 39 -4.44 14.47 18.24
N LEU A 40 -4.54 13.16 17.95
CA LEU A 40 -3.66 12.50 17.00
C LEU A 40 -3.80 13.08 15.58
N LEU A 41 -5.01 13.37 15.12
CA LEU A 41 -5.24 14.00 13.82
C LEU A 41 -4.69 15.42 13.73
N VAL A 42 -4.80 16.20 14.81
CA VAL A 42 -4.19 17.53 14.89
C VAL A 42 -2.66 17.44 14.86
N ALA A 43 -2.09 16.41 15.48
CA ALA A 43 -0.64 16.18 15.52
C ALA A 43 -0.06 15.69 14.18
N MET A 44 -0.89 15.33 13.19
CA MET A 44 -0.45 14.80 11.88
C MET A 44 -0.62 15.85 10.76
N PRO A 45 0.33 16.80 10.60
CA PRO A 45 0.22 17.88 9.61
C PRO A 45 0.21 17.39 8.16
N LEU A 46 0.67 16.15 7.90
CA LEU A 46 0.67 15.55 6.57
C LEU A 46 -0.74 15.16 6.10
N LEU A 47 -1.69 14.87 7.00
CA LEU A 47 -3.08 14.54 6.62
C LEU A 47 -3.79 15.73 5.94
N TRP A 48 -3.41 16.94 6.30
CA TRP A 48 -4.00 18.18 5.81
C TRP A 48 -3.37 18.69 4.51
N ARG A 49 -2.29 18.06 4.05
CA ARG A 49 -1.62 18.44 2.80
C ARG A 49 -2.20 17.66 1.63
N SER A 50 -2.35 18.34 0.49
CA SER A 50 -2.63 17.66 -0.78
C SER A 50 -1.49 16.71 -1.11
N TYR A 51 -1.78 15.41 -1.08
CA TYR A 51 -0.84 14.41 -1.56
C TYR A 51 -0.75 14.49 -3.08
N ILE A 52 0.38 14.96 -3.59
CA ILE A 52 0.71 14.91 -5.01
C ILE A 52 1.60 13.67 -5.19
N PRO A 53 1.06 12.56 -5.73
CA PRO A 53 1.89 11.40 -6.02
C PRO A 53 2.99 11.83 -6.99
N ASN A 54 4.24 11.56 -6.63
CA ASN A 54 5.36 11.89 -7.49
C ASN A 54 5.41 10.84 -8.62
N LEU A 55 4.78 11.15 -9.76
CA LEU A 55 4.60 10.22 -10.89
C LEU A 55 5.92 9.71 -11.49
N LEU A 56 7.00 10.47 -11.28
CA LEU A 56 8.34 10.17 -11.79
C LEU A 56 9.36 9.88 -10.67
N SER A 57 8.90 9.64 -9.43
CA SER A 57 9.85 9.21 -8.40
C SER A 57 10.40 7.83 -8.79
N TRP A 58 11.71 7.77 -9.05
CA TRP A 58 12.45 6.54 -9.35
C TRP A 58 12.54 5.56 -8.16
N ASN A 59 11.81 5.83 -7.09
CA ASN A 59 11.76 4.96 -5.93
C ASN A 59 10.67 3.91 -6.17
N ALA A 60 11.08 2.66 -6.43
CA ALA A 60 10.17 1.55 -6.73
C ALA A 60 9.10 1.32 -5.64
N HIS A 61 9.36 1.77 -4.41
CA HIS A 61 8.44 1.69 -3.28
C HIS A 61 7.35 2.79 -3.27
N LEU A 62 7.49 3.84 -4.09
CA LEU A 62 6.57 4.98 -4.22
C LEU A 62 6.06 5.17 -5.65
N ALA A 63 6.47 4.32 -6.59
CA ALA A 63 6.16 4.46 -8.01
C ALA A 63 4.66 4.29 -8.27
N SER A 64 3.97 5.42 -8.31
CA SER A 64 2.53 5.61 -8.38
C SER A 64 1.86 5.18 -9.70
N LEU A 65 2.61 4.59 -10.65
CA LEU A 65 2.05 4.00 -11.87
C LEU A 65 2.46 2.51 -12.01
N PHE A 66 3.74 2.19 -11.79
CA PHE A 66 4.24 0.81 -11.83
C PHE A 66 3.87 -0.01 -10.58
N GLY A 67 3.64 0.62 -9.43
CA GLY A 67 3.08 -0.05 -8.26
C GLY A 67 1.63 -0.52 -8.46
N TYR A 68 0.88 0.08 -9.38
CA TYR A 68 -0.45 -0.40 -9.79
C TYR A 68 -0.38 -1.53 -10.81
N MET A 69 0.73 -1.69 -11.52
CA MET A 69 0.98 -2.87 -12.33
C MET A 69 1.30 -4.03 -11.40
N ARG A 70 0.24 -4.71 -10.93
CA ARG A 70 0.34 -6.00 -10.25
C ARG A 70 0.95 -7.01 -11.22
N LEU A 71 2.27 -7.10 -11.24
CA LEU A 71 2.96 -8.19 -11.92
C LEU A 71 2.43 -9.50 -11.33
N PRO A 72 2.14 -10.51 -12.15
CA PRO A 72 1.63 -11.78 -11.67
C PRO A 72 2.62 -12.33 -10.65
N ALA A 73 2.17 -12.45 -9.40
CA ALA A 73 2.95 -13.07 -8.34
C ALA A 73 3.25 -14.51 -8.79
N ARG A 74 4.52 -14.82 -9.06
CA ARG A 74 4.94 -16.22 -9.15
C ARG A 74 4.65 -16.82 -7.79
N GLY A 75 3.72 -17.77 -7.77
CA GLY A 75 3.03 -18.22 -6.56
C GLY A 75 3.99 -18.57 -5.43
N TYR A 76 3.71 -18.03 -4.25
CA TYR A 76 4.33 -18.52 -3.02
C TYR A 76 3.74 -19.89 -2.71
N SER A 77 4.62 -20.86 -2.48
CA SER A 77 4.27 -22.28 -2.35
C SER A 77 3.43 -22.63 -1.11
N ARG A 78 3.23 -21.67 -0.19
CA ARG A 78 2.36 -21.83 0.98
C ARG A 78 1.47 -20.61 1.15
N PRO A 79 0.14 -20.79 1.29
CA PRO A 79 -0.73 -19.68 1.64
C PRO A 79 -0.37 -19.22 3.07
N PRO A 80 0.07 -17.97 3.26
CA PRO A 80 0.39 -17.48 4.59
C PRO A 80 -0.87 -17.46 5.45
N ARG A 81 -0.74 -17.78 6.74
CA ARG A 81 -1.86 -17.69 7.69
C ARG A 81 -2.25 -16.22 7.83
N SER A 82 -3.52 -15.89 7.62
CA SER A 82 -4.03 -14.55 7.89
C SER A 82 -4.81 -14.52 9.20
N GLU A 83 -4.58 -13.49 10.00
CA GLU A 83 -5.25 -13.23 11.26
C GLU A 83 -5.84 -11.83 11.25
N ARG A 84 -7.07 -11.68 11.74
CA ARG A 84 -7.72 -10.38 11.84
C ARG A 84 -7.77 -9.93 13.30
N ILE A 85 -7.09 -8.84 13.59
CA ILE A 85 -7.09 -8.21 14.91
C ILE A 85 -8.07 -7.05 14.88
N THR A 86 -9.00 -7.03 15.83
CA THR A 86 -9.86 -5.88 16.08
C THR A 86 -9.18 -4.99 17.12
N VAL A 87 -8.94 -3.73 16.76
CA VAL A 87 -8.32 -2.74 17.64
C VAL A 87 -9.40 -2.02 18.48
N SER A 88 -8.98 -1.37 19.57
CA SER A 88 -9.85 -0.78 20.60
C SER A 88 -10.77 0.34 20.09
N ASP A 89 -10.40 0.98 18.98
CA ASP A 89 -11.20 1.98 18.28
C ASP A 89 -12.28 1.37 17.37
N GLY A 90 -12.33 0.05 17.24
CA GLY A 90 -13.25 -0.69 16.38
C GLY A 90 -12.74 -0.92 14.95
N ALA A 91 -11.54 -0.43 14.61
CA ALA A 91 -10.92 -0.77 13.33
C ALA A 91 -10.42 -2.22 13.31
N THR A 92 -10.11 -2.71 12.12
CA THR A 92 -9.58 -4.08 11.92
C THR A 92 -8.28 -4.05 11.15
N VAL A 93 -7.26 -4.70 11.69
CA VAL A 93 -5.97 -4.91 11.03
C VAL A 93 -5.88 -6.38 10.63
N SER A 94 -5.45 -6.64 9.39
CA SER A 94 -5.18 -8.01 8.95
C SER A 94 -3.67 -8.25 8.99
N LEU A 95 -3.25 -9.23 9.77
CA LEU A 95 -1.90 -9.76 9.79
C LEU A 95 -1.79 -10.94 8.83
N VAL A 96 -0.61 -11.09 8.25
CA VAL A 96 -0.25 -12.20 7.37
C VAL A 96 1.07 -12.74 7.87
N TRP A 97 1.04 -13.95 8.42
CA TRP A 97 2.19 -14.62 9.00
C TRP A 97 3.01 -15.29 7.91
N SER A 98 4.33 -15.18 7.99
CA SER A 98 5.24 -15.84 7.05
C SER A 98 5.21 -17.37 7.21
N ARG A 99 5.04 -17.83 8.45
CA ARG A 99 4.86 -19.24 8.81
C ARG A 99 3.39 -19.53 9.14
N PRO A 100 2.89 -20.73 8.83
CA PRO A 100 1.54 -21.13 9.22
C PRO A 100 1.41 -21.36 10.73
N GLU A 101 2.49 -21.72 11.42
CA GLU A 101 2.54 -21.89 12.87
C GLU A 101 2.60 -20.54 13.58
N LEU A 102 1.88 -20.42 14.69
CA LEU A 102 2.00 -19.24 15.56
C LEU A 102 3.34 -19.31 16.33
N PRO A 103 4.00 -18.17 16.55
CA PRO A 103 5.20 -18.13 17.38
C PRO A 103 4.88 -18.56 18.80
N SER A 104 5.81 -19.29 19.44
CA SER A 104 5.75 -19.59 20.87
C SER A 104 5.88 -18.31 21.68
N ASP A 105 5.35 -18.32 22.91
CA ASP A 105 5.48 -17.17 23.80
C ASP A 105 6.96 -16.80 24.04
N GLY A 106 7.25 -15.50 24.02
CA GLY A 106 8.62 -14.97 24.09
C GLY A 106 9.44 -15.03 22.80
N THR A 107 8.90 -15.56 21.69
CA THR A 107 9.61 -15.52 20.39
C THR A 107 9.62 -14.10 19.83
N PRO A 108 10.79 -13.55 19.44
CA PRO A 108 10.85 -12.26 18.75
C PRO A 108 10.03 -12.28 17.45
N VAL A 109 9.29 -11.19 17.19
CA VAL A 109 8.50 -11.05 15.96
C VAL A 109 8.93 -9.79 15.22
N VAL A 110 9.28 -9.95 13.94
CA VAL A 110 9.54 -8.84 13.03
C VAL A 110 8.25 -8.45 12.32
N ILE A 111 7.80 -7.20 12.51
CA ILE A 111 6.61 -6.67 11.83
C ILE A 111 7.04 -5.96 10.55
N MET A 112 6.56 -6.46 9.41
CA MET A 112 6.78 -5.83 8.11
C MET A 112 5.52 -5.08 7.68
N LEU A 113 5.64 -3.77 7.49
CA LEU A 113 4.54 -2.92 7.05
C LEU A 113 4.65 -2.66 5.53
N PRO A 114 3.63 -3.00 4.74
CA PRO A 114 3.60 -2.63 3.33
C PRO A 114 3.58 -1.10 3.17
N GLY A 115 4.05 -0.64 2.01
CA GLY A 115 3.98 0.78 1.67
C GLY A 115 2.55 1.25 1.44
N ILE A 116 2.39 2.56 1.18
CA ILE A 116 1.09 3.16 0.88
C ILE A 116 0.46 2.46 -0.34
N ASN A 117 -0.83 2.13 -0.24
CA ASN A 117 -1.64 1.40 -1.25
C ASN A 117 -1.23 -0.05 -1.53
N ASN A 118 -0.40 -0.65 -0.67
CA ASN A 118 0.01 -2.04 -0.76
C ASN A 118 -0.58 -2.87 0.38
N ASP A 119 -0.57 -4.19 0.21
CA ASP A 119 -0.93 -5.15 1.23
C ASP A 119 0.19 -6.18 1.42
N ALA A 120 0.02 -7.10 2.36
CA ALA A 120 1.02 -8.13 2.64
C ALA A 120 1.15 -9.18 1.52
N SER A 121 0.26 -9.18 0.51
CA SER A 121 0.36 -10.06 -0.65
C SER A 121 1.29 -9.54 -1.73
N MET A 122 1.84 -8.34 -1.57
CA MET A 122 2.78 -7.78 -2.54
C MET A 122 4.04 -8.65 -2.66
N PRO A 123 4.51 -8.97 -3.89
CA PRO A 123 5.65 -9.86 -4.10
C PRO A 123 6.92 -9.47 -3.37
N TYR A 124 7.19 -8.15 -3.23
CA TYR A 124 8.37 -7.66 -2.52
C TYR A 124 8.26 -7.88 -1.00
N ILE A 125 7.06 -7.74 -0.41
CA ILE A 125 6.83 -8.04 1.01
C ILE A 125 7.03 -9.52 1.25
N GLN A 126 6.41 -10.36 0.44
CA GLN A 126 6.56 -11.80 0.56
C GLN A 126 8.02 -12.25 0.33
N HIS A 127 8.77 -11.54 -0.52
CA HIS A 127 10.20 -11.82 -0.74
C HIS A 127 11.04 -11.47 0.49
N LEU A 128 10.76 -10.32 1.11
CA LEU A 128 11.39 -9.91 2.36
C LEU A 128 11.06 -10.87 3.51
N MET A 129 9.81 -11.34 3.61
CA MET A 129 9.41 -12.34 4.60
C MET A 129 10.23 -13.62 4.45
N ARG A 130 10.40 -14.12 3.22
CA ARG A 130 11.23 -15.31 2.95
C ARG A 130 12.71 -15.08 3.28
N LEU A 131 13.27 -13.93 2.89
CA LEU A 131 14.66 -13.59 3.22
C LEU A 131 14.86 -13.52 4.74
N GLY A 132 13.93 -12.91 5.47
CA GLY A 132 13.94 -12.89 6.92
C GLY A 132 13.99 -14.31 7.50
N GLU A 133 13.13 -15.20 6.99
CA GLU A 133 13.14 -16.60 7.43
C GLU A 133 14.44 -17.34 7.13
N GLU A 134 15.02 -17.13 5.94
CA GLU A 134 16.29 -17.76 5.52
C GLU A 134 17.47 -17.29 6.38
N GLU A 135 17.45 -16.03 6.82
CA GLU A 135 18.46 -15.44 7.71
C GLU A 135 18.16 -15.70 9.21
N GLY A 136 17.07 -16.41 9.54
CA GLY A 136 16.71 -16.76 10.92
C GLY A 136 16.10 -15.61 11.73
N LEU A 137 15.51 -14.63 11.05
CA LEU A 137 14.72 -13.52 11.64
C LEU A 137 13.25 -13.89 11.84
#